data_AF-A0A383B9X8-F1
#
_entry.id   AF-A0A383B9X8-F1
#
_cell.length_a   1.000
_cell.length_b   1.000
_cell.length_c   1.000
_cell.angle_alpha   90.00
_cell.angle_beta   90.00
_cell.angle_gamma   90.00
#
_symmetry.space_group_name_H-M   'P 1'
#
loop_
_entity.id
_entity.type
_entity.pdbx_description
1 polymer ?
#
loop_
_entity_poly.entity_id
_entity_poly.type
_entity_poly.pdbx_seq_one_letter_code
_entity_poly.pdbx_strand_id
1 'polypeptide(L)'
;INFLTNLVDCTKKYAINEFEELKKFTREVFDIDHLEASDIAYYSEKLKQKKFSISQEEIRRYFPVKQVIDGLFAITKKLYGVDIKKRNRIQTWNDDVEFFDIFDSKGIIRGSFYLDLFSRQHKRGGAWMDECIIRKKINSKIQNPVAYLTCNFTPPINNNPTLLTHDEIITLFHEFGHGLHHMMTKIDFSSVSGINGVPWDAVELPSQFMENFCWEKKALDLFARDFETGKKMSNNLFKRMTKVRSY
;
A
#
# COMPACT_ATOMS: atom_id res chain seq x y z
N ILE A 1 -5.87 12.85 -25.00
CA ILE A 1 -6.37 11.48 -25.27
C ILE A 1 -5.33 10.56 -25.89
N ASN A 2 -4.36 11.07 -26.69
CA ASN A 2 -3.31 10.27 -27.33
C ASN A 2 -2.59 9.28 -26.40
N PHE A 3 -2.28 9.68 -25.16
CA PHE A 3 -1.70 8.79 -24.15
C PHE A 3 -2.59 7.56 -23.87
N LEU A 4 -3.88 7.78 -23.62
CA LEU A 4 -4.84 6.70 -23.34
C LEU A 4 -5.06 5.81 -24.57
N THR A 5 -5.18 6.40 -25.76
CA THR A 5 -5.35 5.62 -26.99
C THR A 5 -4.12 4.74 -27.26
N ASN A 6 -2.91 5.27 -27.10
CA ASN A 6 -1.68 4.49 -27.23
C ASN A 6 -1.63 3.35 -26.19
N LEU A 7 -2.02 3.62 -24.94
CA LEU A 7 -2.09 2.59 -23.90
C LEU A 7 -3.09 1.48 -24.29
N VAL A 8 -4.26 1.83 -24.83
CA VAL A 8 -5.23 0.86 -25.35
C VAL A 8 -4.63 0.03 -26.49
N ASP A 9 -3.98 0.67 -27.46
CA ASP A 9 -3.36 -0.03 -28.59
C ASP A 9 -2.29 -1.03 -28.13
N CYS A 10 -1.52 -0.67 -27.10
CA CYS A 10 -0.50 -1.54 -26.51
C CYS A 10 -1.08 -2.68 -25.65
N THR A 11 -2.23 -2.48 -24.99
CA THR A 11 -2.74 -3.43 -23.97
C THR A 11 -3.90 -4.30 -24.45
N LYS A 12 -4.69 -3.84 -25.43
CA LYS A 12 -5.93 -4.51 -25.87
C LYS A 12 -5.72 -5.97 -26.28
N LYS A 13 -4.62 -6.28 -26.98
CA LYS A 13 -4.31 -7.66 -27.38
C LYS A 13 -4.15 -8.59 -26.18
N TYR A 14 -3.54 -8.11 -25.10
CA TYR A 14 -3.33 -8.90 -23.88
C TYR A 14 -4.65 -9.15 -23.16
N ALA A 15 -5.45 -8.10 -22.96
CA ALA A 15 -6.77 -8.21 -22.34
C ALA A 15 -7.71 -9.19 -23.09
N ILE A 16 -7.69 -9.17 -24.44
CA ILE A 16 -8.45 -10.15 -25.25
C ILE A 16 -7.94 -11.56 -24.99
N ASN A 17 -6.63 -11.79 -25.01
CA ASN A 17 -6.05 -13.11 -24.79
C ASN A 17 -6.35 -13.65 -23.38
N GLU A 18 -6.29 -12.80 -22.35
CA GLU A 18 -6.62 -13.15 -20.97
C GLU A 18 -8.10 -13.54 -20.84
N PHE A 19 -9.00 -12.79 -21.49
CA PHE A 19 -10.43 -13.10 -21.47
C PHE A 19 -10.77 -14.39 -22.24
N GLU A 20 -10.09 -14.68 -23.35
CA GLU A 20 -10.22 -15.97 -24.05
C GLU A 20 -9.65 -17.14 -23.22
N GLU A 21 -8.53 -16.94 -22.52
CA GLU A 21 -7.98 -17.94 -21.59
C GLU A 21 -8.98 -18.26 -20.47
N LEU A 22 -9.61 -17.23 -19.91
CA LEU A 22 -10.64 -17.37 -18.88
C LEU A 22 -11.85 -18.15 -19.41
N LYS A 23 -12.40 -17.77 -20.57
CA LYS A 23 -13.53 -18.48 -21.19
C LYS A 23 -13.22 -19.94 -21.49
N LYS A 24 -12.02 -20.22 -21.99
CA LYS A 24 -11.56 -21.60 -22.22
C LYS A 24 -11.52 -22.39 -20.92
N PHE A 25 -10.96 -21.81 -19.87
CA PHE A 25 -10.87 -22.44 -18.56
C PHE A 25 -12.26 -22.74 -17.97
N THR A 26 -13.20 -21.81 -18.06
CA THR A 26 -14.54 -21.98 -17.49
C THR A 26 -15.34 -23.04 -18.25
N ARG A 27 -15.20 -23.09 -19.56
CA ARG A 27 -15.78 -24.14 -20.40
C ARG A 27 -15.22 -25.52 -20.06
N GLU A 28 -13.90 -25.67 -20.01
CA GLU A 28 -13.26 -26.97 -19.80
C GLU A 28 -13.45 -27.54 -18.39
N VAL A 29 -13.53 -26.69 -17.37
CA VAL A 29 -13.52 -27.12 -15.96
C VAL A 29 -14.89 -27.03 -15.30
N PHE A 30 -15.74 -26.11 -15.72
CA PHE A 30 -17.03 -25.85 -15.08
C PHE A 30 -18.23 -26.01 -16.03
N ASP A 31 -18.01 -26.35 -17.30
CA ASP A 31 -19.05 -26.44 -18.34
C ASP A 31 -19.85 -25.14 -18.51
N ILE A 32 -19.15 -24.00 -18.37
CA ILE A 32 -19.72 -22.65 -18.50
C ILE A 32 -19.22 -22.00 -19.79
N ASP A 33 -20.13 -21.87 -20.74
CA ASP A 33 -19.88 -21.27 -22.06
C ASP A 33 -20.09 -19.75 -22.10
N HIS A 34 -20.81 -19.18 -21.13
CA HIS A 34 -21.09 -17.75 -21.05
C HIS A 34 -20.62 -17.17 -19.71
N LEU A 35 -19.84 -16.09 -19.76
CA LEU A 35 -19.37 -15.37 -18.58
C LEU A 35 -20.00 -13.99 -18.52
N GLU A 36 -20.68 -13.72 -17.43
CA GLU A 36 -21.16 -12.38 -17.09
C GLU A 36 -20.07 -11.57 -16.39
N ALA A 37 -20.24 -10.25 -16.33
CA ALA A 37 -19.28 -9.37 -15.66
C ALA A 37 -19.06 -9.74 -14.18
N SER A 38 -20.09 -10.25 -13.49
CA SER A 38 -20.01 -10.71 -12.11
C SER A 38 -19.17 -11.98 -11.93
N ASP A 39 -19.02 -12.79 -12.98
CA ASP A 39 -18.34 -14.08 -12.93
C ASP A 39 -16.82 -13.95 -13.04
N ILE A 40 -16.35 -12.86 -13.68
CA ILE A 40 -14.95 -12.65 -14.04
C ILE A 40 -14.05 -12.76 -12.81
N ALA A 41 -14.34 -12.03 -11.74
CA ALA A 41 -13.48 -12.02 -10.54
C ALA A 41 -13.35 -13.42 -9.90
N TYR A 42 -14.46 -14.16 -9.82
CA TYR A 42 -14.49 -15.49 -9.22
C TYR A 42 -13.66 -16.50 -10.04
N TYR A 43 -13.89 -16.58 -11.35
CA TYR A 43 -13.17 -17.53 -12.19
C TYR A 43 -11.72 -17.13 -12.46
N SER A 44 -11.39 -15.83 -12.50
CA SER A 44 -10.01 -15.36 -12.59
C SER A 44 -9.17 -15.82 -11.39
N GLU A 45 -9.73 -15.78 -10.18
CA GLU A 45 -9.04 -16.29 -8.99
C GLU A 45 -8.84 -17.82 -9.07
N LYS A 46 -9.83 -18.58 -9.56
CA LYS A 46 -9.71 -20.03 -9.79
C LYS A 46 -8.64 -20.35 -10.85
N LEU A 47 -8.59 -19.60 -11.95
CA LEU A 47 -7.60 -19.77 -13.01
C LEU A 47 -6.19 -19.45 -12.50
N LYS A 48 -6.05 -18.35 -11.75
CA LYS A 48 -4.79 -17.95 -11.09
C LYS A 48 -4.28 -19.02 -10.13
N GLN A 49 -5.17 -19.60 -9.31
CA GLN A 49 -4.83 -20.74 -8.45
C GLN A 49 -4.35 -21.95 -9.25
N LYS A 50 -5.05 -22.32 -10.35
CA LYS A 50 -4.62 -23.42 -11.22
C LYS A 50 -3.25 -23.17 -11.88
N LYS A 51 -3.00 -21.94 -12.35
CA LYS A 51 -1.82 -21.59 -13.15
C LYS A 51 -0.54 -21.40 -12.32
N PHE A 52 -0.67 -20.80 -11.14
CA PHE A 52 0.49 -20.46 -10.31
C PHE A 52 0.61 -21.32 -9.05
N SER A 53 -0.43 -22.11 -8.74
CA SER A 53 -0.58 -22.90 -7.51
C SER A 53 -0.50 -22.05 -6.24
N ILE A 54 -0.59 -20.72 -6.34
CA ILE A 54 -0.40 -19.78 -5.23
C ILE A 54 -1.73 -19.61 -4.53
N SER A 55 -1.73 -19.86 -3.23
CA SER A 55 -2.82 -19.42 -2.36
C SER A 55 -2.50 -18.02 -1.84
N GLN A 56 -3.42 -17.07 -2.01
CA GLN A 56 -3.32 -15.76 -1.37
C GLN A 56 -3.18 -15.92 0.16
N GLU A 57 -3.84 -16.92 0.74
CA GLU A 57 -3.72 -17.24 2.16
C GLU A 57 -2.33 -17.76 2.55
N GLU A 58 -1.62 -18.48 1.66
CA GLU A 58 -0.22 -18.88 1.91
C GLU A 58 0.70 -17.66 2.00
N ILE A 59 0.49 -16.67 1.12
CA ILE A 59 1.28 -15.43 1.08
C ILE A 59 0.93 -14.52 2.27
N ARG A 60 -0.36 -14.40 2.60
CA ARG A 60 -0.89 -13.53 3.66
C ARG A 60 -0.20 -13.76 5.01
N ARG A 61 0.20 -15.00 5.29
CA ARG A 61 0.95 -15.41 6.51
C ARG A 61 2.26 -14.65 6.72
N TYR A 62 2.86 -14.11 5.66
CA TYR A 62 4.12 -13.36 5.72
C TYR A 62 3.94 -11.88 6.04
N PHE A 63 2.70 -11.40 6.10
CA PHE A 63 2.40 -9.97 6.25
C PHE A 63 1.57 -9.62 7.49
N PRO A 64 1.99 -10.00 8.72
CA PRO A 64 1.40 -9.39 9.91
C PRO A 64 1.55 -7.87 9.88
N VAL A 65 0.46 -7.15 10.13
CA VAL A 65 0.38 -5.69 9.97
C VAL A 65 1.53 -4.93 10.64
N LYS A 66 1.89 -5.33 11.88
CA LYS A 66 3.00 -4.73 12.62
C LYS A 66 4.35 -4.91 11.91
N GLN A 67 4.59 -6.10 11.35
CA GLN A 67 5.83 -6.35 10.61
C GLN A 67 5.89 -5.49 9.35
N VAL A 68 4.76 -5.36 8.63
CA VAL A 68 4.67 -4.52 7.43
C VAL A 68 4.98 -3.05 7.75
N ILE A 69 4.42 -2.51 8.84
CA ILE A 69 4.69 -1.14 9.31
C ILE A 69 6.18 -0.96 9.68
N ASP A 70 6.72 -1.89 10.48
CA ASP A 70 8.14 -1.86 10.87
C ASP A 70 9.05 -1.92 9.62
N GLY A 71 8.67 -2.72 8.63
CA GLY A 71 9.33 -2.84 7.32
C GLY A 71 9.28 -1.57 6.50
N LEU A 72 8.10 -0.97 6.38
CA LEU A 72 7.88 0.31 5.73
C LEU A 72 8.80 1.37 6.32
N PHE A 73 8.84 1.48 7.65
CA PHE A 73 9.73 2.44 8.32
C PHE A 73 11.22 2.14 8.08
N ALA A 74 11.61 0.87 8.08
CA ALA A 74 12.98 0.48 7.75
C ALA A 74 13.38 0.84 6.31
N ILE A 75 12.45 0.71 5.35
CA ILE A 75 12.64 1.11 3.96
C ILE A 75 12.77 2.63 3.87
N THR A 76 11.86 3.38 4.49
CA THR A 76 11.89 4.84 4.52
C THR A 76 13.19 5.37 5.13
N LYS A 77 13.68 4.74 6.20
CA LYS A 77 14.99 5.05 6.79
C LYS A 77 16.13 4.86 5.80
N LYS A 78 16.15 3.75 5.05
CA LYS A 78 17.19 3.48 4.06
C LYS A 78 17.16 4.45 2.88
N LEU A 79 15.98 4.85 2.44
CA LEU A 79 15.80 5.74 1.29
C LEU A 79 16.08 7.20 1.63
N TYR A 80 15.59 7.66 2.78
CA TYR A 80 15.53 9.10 3.09
C TYR A 80 16.32 9.49 4.34
N GLY A 81 16.92 8.54 5.05
CA GLY A 81 17.72 8.81 6.25
C GLY A 81 16.91 9.35 7.43
N VAL A 82 15.63 8.97 7.51
CA VAL A 82 14.72 9.40 8.58
C VAL A 82 14.41 8.28 9.57
N ASP A 83 14.13 8.65 10.81
CA ASP A 83 13.66 7.75 11.85
C ASP A 83 12.20 8.03 12.16
N ILE A 84 11.36 6.99 12.15
CA ILE A 84 9.94 7.10 12.47
C ILE A 84 9.71 6.49 13.85
N LYS A 85 9.08 7.24 14.75
CA LYS A 85 8.84 6.80 16.13
C LYS A 85 7.42 7.08 16.56
N LYS A 86 6.80 6.11 17.23
CA LYS A 86 5.47 6.28 17.85
C LYS A 86 5.56 7.35 18.95
N ARG A 87 4.61 8.28 18.95
CA ARG A 87 4.41 9.24 20.04
C ARG A 87 3.12 8.92 20.77
N ASN A 88 3.24 8.69 22.07
CA ASN A 88 2.11 8.39 22.95
C ASN A 88 1.50 9.69 23.51
N ARG A 89 0.32 9.57 24.14
CA ARG A 89 -0.42 10.68 24.77
C ARG A 89 -0.83 11.78 23.78
N ILE A 90 -1.12 11.39 22.55
CA ILE A 90 -1.77 12.23 21.55
C ILE A 90 -3.27 11.91 21.58
N GLN A 91 -4.12 12.93 21.49
CA GLN A 91 -5.55 12.73 21.40
C GLN A 91 -5.90 12.11 20.04
N THR A 92 -6.63 11.00 20.06
CA THR A 92 -7.12 10.31 18.86
C THR A 92 -8.64 10.19 18.90
N TRP A 93 -9.27 9.93 17.75
CA TRP A 93 -10.72 9.73 17.64
C TRP A 93 -11.15 8.27 17.88
N ASN A 94 -10.19 7.35 17.96
CA ASN A 94 -10.41 5.94 18.18
C ASN A 94 -9.13 5.29 18.77
N ASP A 95 -9.30 4.22 19.54
CA ASP A 95 -8.20 3.55 20.25
C ASP A 95 -7.21 2.82 19.33
N ASP A 96 -7.66 2.43 18.13
CA ASP A 96 -6.81 1.78 17.12
C ASP A 96 -5.93 2.77 16.34
N VAL A 97 -6.13 4.08 16.54
CA VAL A 97 -5.38 5.12 15.84
C VAL A 97 -4.05 5.33 16.54
N GLU A 98 -2.97 5.20 15.79
CA GLU A 98 -1.62 5.46 16.28
C GLU A 98 -1.08 6.80 15.73
N PHE A 99 -0.15 7.42 16.45
CA PHE A 99 0.51 8.65 16.01
C PHE A 99 2.02 8.50 16.00
N PHE A 100 2.66 9.00 14.94
CA PHE A 100 4.09 8.86 14.71
C PHE A 100 4.72 10.20 14.33
N ASP A 101 5.98 10.37 14.73
CA ASP A 101 6.85 11.45 14.28
C ASP A 101 7.90 10.93 13.31
N ILE A 102 8.25 11.75 12.32
CA ILE A 102 9.37 11.54 11.41
C ILE A 102 10.50 12.49 11.80
N PHE A 103 11.64 11.92 12.20
CA PHE A 103 12.86 12.65 12.56
C PHE A 103 13.87 12.56 11.44
N ASP A 104 14.56 13.66 11.13
CA ASP A 104 15.74 13.63 10.26
C ASP A 104 16.98 13.08 10.98
N SER A 105 18.09 12.97 10.26
CA SER A 105 19.37 12.48 10.78
C SER A 105 19.96 13.32 11.92
N LYS A 106 19.44 14.54 12.16
CA LYS A 106 19.84 15.41 13.27
C LYS A 106 18.89 15.30 14.47
N GLY A 107 17.88 14.43 14.40
CA GLY A 107 16.86 14.26 15.42
C GLY A 107 15.82 15.38 15.42
N ILE A 108 15.69 16.14 14.33
CA ILE A 108 14.68 17.21 14.19
C ILE A 108 13.42 16.62 13.55
N ILE A 109 12.26 16.91 14.13
CA ILE A 109 10.97 16.50 13.57
C ILE A 109 10.75 17.21 12.23
N ARG A 110 10.50 16.43 11.19
CA ARG A 110 10.18 16.90 9.84
C ARG A 110 8.68 16.94 9.57
N GLY A 111 7.93 16.03 10.17
CA GLY A 111 6.48 15.92 10.10
C GLY A 111 5.98 14.80 11.00
N SER A 112 4.66 14.67 11.11
CA SER A 112 4.02 13.63 11.92
C SER A 112 2.78 13.08 11.20
N PHE A 113 2.26 11.93 11.62
CA PHE A 113 1.03 11.40 11.04
C PHE A 113 0.22 10.58 12.03
N TYR A 114 -1.10 10.59 11.82
CA TYR A 114 -2.00 9.60 12.38
C TYR A 114 -2.10 8.41 11.42
N LEU A 115 -2.15 7.21 11.96
CA LEU A 115 -2.30 5.97 11.22
C LEU A 115 -3.57 5.25 11.69
N ASP A 116 -4.56 5.13 10.82
CA ASP A 116 -5.89 4.55 11.09
C ASP A 116 -6.19 3.40 10.12
N LEU A 117 -5.83 2.18 10.51
CA LEU A 117 -5.71 1.04 9.58
C LEU A 117 -6.98 0.24 9.38
N PHE A 118 -7.80 0.09 10.42
CA PHE A 118 -8.84 -0.93 10.42
C PHE A 118 -10.19 -0.41 9.95
N SER A 119 -10.94 -1.27 9.27
CA SER A 119 -12.34 -1.01 8.94
C SER A 119 -13.20 -1.05 10.21
N ARG A 120 -14.19 -0.15 10.27
CA ARG A 120 -15.17 -0.08 11.37
C ARG A 120 -16.44 0.60 10.89
N GLN A 121 -17.54 0.40 11.62
CA GLN A 121 -18.79 1.11 11.34
C GLN A 121 -18.57 2.63 11.37
N HIS A 122 -19.27 3.33 10.47
CA HIS A 122 -19.22 4.79 10.33
C HIS A 122 -17.85 5.37 9.91
N LYS A 123 -16.88 4.54 9.50
CA LYS A 123 -15.68 4.98 8.79
C LYS A 123 -15.89 4.88 7.29
N ARG A 124 -15.45 5.89 6.54
CA ARG A 124 -15.46 5.87 5.06
C ARG A 124 -14.61 4.68 4.56
N GLY A 125 -15.10 3.97 3.54
CA GLY A 125 -14.36 2.86 2.91
C GLY A 125 -13.20 3.34 2.01
N GLY A 126 -12.33 2.40 1.62
CA GLY A 126 -11.16 2.66 0.77
C GLY A 126 -9.88 2.91 1.56
N ALA A 127 -8.87 3.50 0.92
CA ALA A 127 -7.68 4.02 1.56
C ALA A 127 -7.41 5.43 1.02
N TRP A 128 -6.87 6.30 1.86
CA TRP A 128 -6.52 7.66 1.48
C TRP A 128 -5.55 8.30 2.47
N MET A 129 -4.80 9.28 1.97
CA MET A 129 -4.07 10.27 2.74
C MET A 129 -4.85 11.59 2.74
N ASP A 130 -4.85 12.31 3.86
CA ASP A 130 -5.35 13.69 3.92
C ASP A 130 -4.43 14.60 4.76
N GLU A 131 -4.48 15.90 4.49
CA GLU A 131 -3.71 16.91 5.20
C GLU A 131 -4.38 17.27 6.53
N CYS A 132 -3.69 17.08 7.65
CA CYS A 132 -4.15 17.56 8.97
C CYS A 132 -3.61 18.98 9.25
N ILE A 133 -2.29 19.13 9.10
CA ILE A 133 -1.58 20.39 9.27
C ILE A 133 -0.63 20.56 8.10
N ILE A 134 -0.64 21.73 7.46
CA ILE A 134 0.26 22.06 6.37
C ILE A 134 1.54 22.71 6.92
N ARG A 135 2.68 22.37 6.32
CA ARG A 135 3.96 23.00 6.65
C ARG A 135 3.95 24.47 6.26
N LYS A 136 4.33 25.35 7.18
CA LYS A 136 4.53 26.77 6.90
C LYS A 136 5.53 27.41 7.84
N LYS A 137 6.11 28.54 7.44
CA LYS A 137 6.95 29.38 8.30
C LYS A 137 6.17 30.58 8.79
N ILE A 138 6.04 30.72 10.11
CA ILE A 138 5.41 31.86 10.78
C ILE A 138 6.42 32.48 11.73
N ASN A 139 6.71 33.78 11.60
CA ASN A 139 7.65 34.51 12.47
C ASN A 139 8.98 33.75 12.66
N SER A 140 9.55 33.27 11.56
CA SER A 140 10.77 32.46 11.52
C SER A 140 10.72 31.08 12.19
N LYS A 141 9.57 30.64 12.71
CA LYS A 141 9.34 29.30 13.24
C LYS A 141 8.64 28.42 12.21
N ILE A 142 9.09 27.18 12.09
CA ILE A 142 8.44 26.19 11.22
C ILE A 142 7.29 25.53 11.98
N GLN A 143 6.10 25.57 11.41
CA GLN A 143 5.01 24.66 11.73
C GLN A 143 5.23 23.38 10.93
N ASN A 144 5.42 22.26 11.63
CA ASN A 144 5.61 20.97 10.97
C ASN A 144 4.28 20.43 10.42
N PRO A 145 4.31 19.77 9.26
CA PRO A 145 3.13 19.16 8.66
C PRO A 145 2.68 17.93 9.46
N VAL A 146 1.37 17.68 9.43
CA VAL A 146 0.73 16.47 9.96
C VAL A 146 -0.18 15.87 8.89
N ALA A 147 -0.11 14.55 8.69
CA ALA A 147 -0.99 13.81 7.78
C ALA A 147 -1.96 12.89 8.53
N TYR A 148 -3.09 12.60 7.90
CA TYR A 148 -3.93 11.44 8.19
C TYR A 148 -3.62 10.35 7.17
N LEU A 149 -3.32 9.14 7.63
CA LEU A 149 -3.18 7.95 6.79
C LEU A 149 -4.26 6.96 7.18
N THR A 150 -5.20 6.73 6.26
CA THR A 150 -6.36 5.90 6.52
C THR A 150 -6.42 4.72 5.57
N CYS A 151 -6.59 3.51 6.12
CA CYS A 151 -6.88 2.29 5.38
C CYS A 151 -8.14 1.63 5.95
N ASN A 152 -8.58 0.53 5.35
CA ASN A 152 -9.75 -0.23 5.81
C ASN A 152 -9.46 -1.74 5.84
N PHE A 153 -8.34 -2.12 6.44
CA PHE A 153 -7.95 -3.51 6.59
C PHE A 153 -8.89 -4.24 7.55
N THR A 154 -8.91 -5.57 7.43
CA THR A 154 -9.71 -6.40 8.34
C THR A 154 -9.15 -6.26 9.77
N PRO A 155 -9.99 -5.87 10.77
CA PRO A 155 -9.53 -5.76 12.15
C PRO A 155 -9.05 -7.11 12.70
N PRO A 156 -8.23 -7.12 13.76
CA PRO A 156 -7.81 -8.36 14.38
C PRO A 156 -9.02 -9.16 14.86
N ILE A 157 -9.00 -10.47 14.61
CA ILE A 157 -10.03 -11.39 15.08
C ILE A 157 -9.46 -12.14 16.29
N ASN A 158 -10.09 -11.97 17.45
CA ASN A 158 -9.59 -12.48 18.74
C ASN A 158 -8.16 -11.96 19.03
N ASN A 159 -7.28 -12.82 19.54
CA ASN A 159 -5.88 -12.49 19.85
C ASN A 159 -4.92 -12.73 18.65
N ASN A 160 -5.44 -12.98 17.45
CA ASN A 160 -4.60 -13.19 16.28
C ASN A 160 -4.20 -11.85 15.64
N PRO A 161 -2.95 -11.71 15.15
CA PRO A 161 -2.55 -10.51 14.44
C PRO A 161 -3.35 -10.36 13.14
N THR A 162 -3.67 -9.12 12.76
CA THR A 162 -4.13 -8.85 11.40
C THR A 162 -3.04 -9.23 10.41
N LEU A 163 -3.34 -10.16 9.53
CA LEU A 163 -2.50 -10.53 8.40
C LEU A 163 -3.02 -9.79 7.17
N LEU A 164 -2.14 -9.09 6.45
CA LEU A 164 -2.49 -8.32 5.27
C LEU A 164 -2.35 -9.16 4.00
N THR A 165 -3.25 -8.99 3.05
CA THR A 165 -3.03 -9.48 1.68
C THR A 165 -1.89 -8.70 1.01
N HIS A 166 -1.40 -9.20 -0.13
CA HIS A 166 -0.37 -8.47 -0.86
C HIS A 166 -0.88 -7.11 -1.39
N ASP A 167 -2.14 -7.05 -1.81
CA ASP A 167 -2.76 -5.79 -2.24
C ASP A 167 -2.91 -4.80 -1.07
N GLU A 168 -3.26 -5.28 0.13
CA GLU A 168 -3.35 -4.43 1.32
C GLU A 168 -1.99 -3.82 1.71
N ILE A 169 -0.87 -4.55 1.55
CA ILE A 169 0.46 -3.94 1.78
C ILE A 169 0.81 -2.91 0.69
N ILE A 170 0.42 -3.14 -0.57
CA ILE A 170 0.61 -2.17 -1.65
C ILE A 170 -0.16 -0.89 -1.32
N THR A 171 -1.43 -1.01 -0.92
CA THR A 171 -2.27 0.11 -0.49
C THR A 171 -1.62 0.89 0.65
N LEU A 172 -1.09 0.22 1.68
CA LEU A 172 -0.42 0.92 2.78
C LEU A 172 0.80 1.71 2.30
N PHE A 173 1.63 1.12 1.42
CA PHE A 173 2.80 1.79 0.86
C PHE A 173 2.42 2.97 -0.04
N HIS A 174 1.34 2.83 -0.82
CA HIS A 174 0.77 3.89 -1.64
C HIS A 174 0.38 5.11 -0.80
N GLU A 175 -0.47 4.91 0.22
CA GLU A 175 -0.89 6.01 1.09
C GLU A 175 0.29 6.64 1.84
N PHE A 176 1.23 5.81 2.28
CA PHE A 176 2.43 6.32 2.93
C PHE A 176 3.30 7.16 1.98
N GLY A 177 3.32 6.85 0.69
CA GLY A 177 3.99 7.67 -0.32
C GLY A 177 3.38 9.07 -0.45
N HIS A 178 2.05 9.19 -0.47
CA HIS A 178 1.39 10.49 -0.33
C HIS A 178 1.76 11.18 0.98
N GLY A 179 1.72 10.45 2.10
CA GLY A 179 2.09 10.95 3.42
C GLY A 179 3.51 11.53 3.44
N LEU A 180 4.48 10.83 2.86
CA LEU A 180 5.87 11.28 2.73
C LEU A 180 5.96 12.56 1.88
N HIS A 181 5.23 12.64 0.77
CA HIS A 181 5.23 13.84 -0.08
C HIS A 181 4.79 15.08 0.70
N HIS A 182 3.74 14.95 1.51
CA HIS A 182 3.29 16.01 2.40
C HIS A 182 4.28 16.31 3.52
N MET A 183 4.68 15.30 4.28
CA MET A 183 5.43 15.46 5.52
C MET A 183 6.88 15.86 5.32
N MET A 184 7.50 15.44 4.22
CA MET A 184 8.94 15.66 3.96
C MET A 184 9.22 16.94 3.17
N THR A 185 8.18 17.70 2.83
CA THR A 185 8.33 18.96 2.10
C THR A 185 9.27 19.94 2.82
N LYS A 186 9.98 20.74 2.03
CA LYS A 186 10.85 21.83 2.50
C LYS A 186 10.30 23.21 2.14
N ILE A 187 9.09 23.28 1.57
CA ILE A 187 8.47 24.53 1.16
C ILE A 187 7.74 25.17 2.35
N ASP A 188 8.10 26.43 2.63
CA ASP A 188 7.64 27.19 3.81
C ASP A 188 6.31 27.93 3.57
N PHE A 189 5.78 27.91 2.35
CA PHE A 189 4.56 28.62 1.95
C PHE A 189 3.42 27.62 1.78
N SER A 190 2.37 27.75 2.60
CA SER A 190 1.30 26.75 2.68
C SER A 190 0.58 26.50 1.36
N SER A 191 0.46 27.51 0.49
CA SER A 191 -0.22 27.39 -0.81
C SER A 191 0.47 26.43 -1.79
N VAL A 192 1.75 26.11 -1.55
CA VAL A 192 2.58 25.26 -2.42
C VAL A 192 3.43 24.29 -1.59
N SER A 193 2.98 23.95 -0.37
CA SER A 193 3.69 23.07 0.54
C SER A 193 3.03 21.70 0.61
N GLY A 194 3.85 20.67 0.78
CA GLY A 194 3.40 19.29 0.75
C GLY A 194 2.91 18.91 -0.63
N ILE A 195 1.66 18.47 -0.72
CA ILE A 195 0.99 18.14 -1.99
C ILE A 195 0.27 19.34 -2.62
N ASN A 196 0.18 20.48 -1.92
CA ASN A 196 -0.46 21.67 -2.43
C ASN A 196 0.30 22.25 -3.63
N GLY A 197 -0.43 22.66 -4.66
CA GLY A 197 0.14 23.24 -5.88
C GLY A 197 0.82 22.22 -6.81
N VAL A 198 0.78 20.92 -6.47
CA VAL A 198 1.22 19.85 -7.36
C VAL A 198 0.10 19.57 -8.37
N PRO A 199 0.39 19.48 -9.68
CA PRO A 199 -0.58 19.07 -10.68
C PRO A 199 -1.22 17.71 -10.33
N TRP A 200 -2.52 17.59 -10.55
CA TRP A 200 -3.28 16.39 -10.15
C TRP A 200 -2.79 15.11 -10.84
N ASP A 201 -2.24 15.22 -12.03
CA ASP A 201 -1.64 14.12 -12.79
C ASP A 201 -0.25 13.69 -12.27
N ALA A 202 0.37 14.48 -11.37
CA ALA A 202 1.67 14.19 -10.77
C ALA A 202 1.59 13.80 -9.29
N VAL A 203 0.44 14.01 -8.63
CA VAL A 203 0.28 13.75 -7.19
C VAL A 203 0.47 12.26 -6.83
N GLU A 204 0.17 11.38 -7.78
CA GLU A 204 0.31 9.92 -7.67
C GLU A 204 1.74 9.40 -7.83
N LEU A 205 2.69 10.26 -8.25
CA LEU A 205 4.06 9.78 -8.49
C LEU A 205 4.72 9.22 -7.21
N PRO A 206 4.66 9.89 -6.04
CA PRO A 206 5.30 9.36 -4.83
C PRO A 206 4.56 8.16 -4.23
N SER A 207 3.24 8.08 -4.35
CA SER A 207 2.44 6.95 -3.89
C SER A 207 2.76 5.69 -4.71
N GLN A 208 2.64 5.76 -6.03
CA GLN A 208 2.96 4.66 -6.94
C GLN A 208 4.44 4.26 -6.90
N PHE A 209 5.34 5.22 -6.66
CA PHE A 209 6.76 4.91 -6.46
C PHE A 209 6.96 3.95 -5.27
N MET A 210 6.29 4.22 -4.15
CA MET A 210 6.42 3.40 -2.93
C MET A 210 5.88 1.98 -3.11
N GLU A 211 4.84 1.77 -3.93
CA GLU A 211 4.29 0.44 -4.21
C GLU A 211 5.33 -0.55 -4.75
N ASN A 212 6.32 -0.06 -5.51
CA ASN A 212 7.35 -0.92 -6.10
C ASN A 212 8.16 -1.69 -5.05
N PHE A 213 8.33 -1.16 -3.84
CA PHE A 213 9.04 -1.84 -2.77
C PHE A 213 8.30 -3.08 -2.24
N CYS A 214 6.99 -3.22 -2.51
CA CYS A 214 6.23 -4.44 -2.21
C CYS A 214 6.54 -5.60 -3.18
N TRP A 215 7.30 -5.32 -4.25
CA TRP A 215 7.72 -6.29 -5.26
C TRP A 215 9.22 -6.58 -5.25
N GLU A 216 10.00 -5.83 -4.46
CA GLU A 216 11.45 -5.96 -4.39
C GLU A 216 11.87 -6.93 -3.28
N LYS A 217 12.58 -8.02 -3.64
CA LYS A 217 12.98 -9.06 -2.68
C LYS A 217 13.75 -8.52 -1.49
N LYS A 218 14.68 -7.58 -1.73
CA LYS A 218 15.48 -6.96 -0.66
C LYS A 218 14.65 -6.12 0.30
N ALA A 219 13.55 -5.52 -0.19
CA ALA A 219 12.64 -4.74 0.63
C ALA A 219 11.71 -5.66 1.43
N LEU A 220 11.09 -6.64 0.76
CA LEU A 220 10.27 -7.67 1.41
C LEU A 220 11.04 -8.42 2.50
N ASP A 221 12.31 -8.74 2.29
CA ASP A 221 13.14 -9.43 3.29
C ASP A 221 13.31 -8.67 4.62
N LEU A 222 12.94 -7.39 4.67
CA LEU A 222 12.94 -6.59 5.89
C LEU A 222 11.74 -6.92 6.78
N PHE A 223 10.61 -7.37 6.22
CA PHE A 223 9.36 -7.55 6.97
C PHE A 223 8.55 -8.80 6.65
N ALA A 224 8.70 -9.40 5.47
CA ALA A 224 7.95 -10.56 5.03
C ALA A 224 8.42 -11.83 5.74
N ARG A 225 7.88 -12.10 6.92
CA ARG A 225 8.19 -13.28 7.73
C ARG A 225 6.91 -13.99 8.12
N ASP A 226 6.92 -15.32 7.95
CA ASP A 226 5.79 -16.15 8.32
C ASP A 226 5.50 -15.98 9.83
N PHE A 227 4.24 -15.68 10.16
CA PHE A 227 3.85 -15.26 11.50
C PHE A 227 4.00 -16.35 12.57
N GLU A 228 4.02 -17.63 12.17
CA GLU A 228 4.20 -18.76 13.10
C GLU A 228 5.68 -19.13 13.25
N THR A 229 6.42 -19.18 12.14
CA THR A 229 7.79 -19.72 12.11
C THR A 229 8.88 -18.65 12.15
N GLY A 230 8.54 -17.38 11.87
CA GLY A 230 9.49 -16.27 11.74
C GLY A 230 10.42 -16.35 10.51
N LYS A 231 10.26 -17.39 9.67
CA LYS A 231 11.09 -17.63 8.49
C LYS A 231 10.76 -16.63 7.39
N LYS A 232 11.79 -16.22 6.65
CA LYS A 232 11.62 -15.38 5.46
C LYS A 232 10.91 -16.15 4.36
N MET A 233 10.20 -15.42 3.50
CA MET A 233 9.64 -15.95 2.27
C MET A 233 10.73 -16.62 1.41
N SER A 234 10.49 -17.87 1.01
CA SER A 234 11.44 -18.61 0.17
C SER A 234 11.57 -17.97 -1.22
N ASN A 235 12.71 -18.18 -1.88
CA ASN A 235 12.92 -17.68 -3.25
C ASN A 235 11.92 -18.28 -4.25
N ASN A 236 11.47 -19.52 -4.02
CA ASN A 236 10.47 -20.15 -4.86
C ASN A 236 9.11 -19.43 -4.72
N LEU A 237 8.65 -19.23 -3.48
CA LEU A 237 7.39 -18.54 -3.21
C LEU A 237 7.42 -17.09 -3.72
N PHE A 238 8.53 -16.37 -3.52
CA PHE A 238 8.71 -15.02 -4.07
C PHE A 238 8.60 -15.00 -5.60
N LYS A 239 9.29 -15.90 -6.32
CA LYS A 239 9.22 -15.97 -7.79
C LYS A 239 7.81 -16.28 -8.29
N ARG A 240 7.06 -17.09 -7.55
CA ARG A 240 5.67 -17.40 -7.85
C ARG A 240 4.81 -16.14 -7.66
N MET A 241 4.93 -15.47 -6.52
CA MET A 241 4.22 -14.22 -6.22
C MET A 241 4.50 -13.14 -7.27
N THR A 242 5.74 -12.95 -7.70
CA THR A 242 6.06 -11.90 -8.70
C THR A 242 5.58 -12.22 -10.11
N LYS A 243 5.43 -13.51 -10.48
CA LYS A 243 4.82 -13.88 -11.76
C LYS A 243 3.35 -13.47 -11.87
N VAL A 244 2.65 -13.33 -10.73
CA VAL A 244 1.29 -12.82 -10.68
C VAL A 244 1.22 -11.33 -10.98
N ARG A 245 2.28 -10.54 -10.76
CA ARG A 245 2.26 -9.09 -11.00
C ARG A 245 1.88 -8.73 -12.44
N SER A 246 2.29 -9.56 -13.38
CA SER A 246 2.06 -9.38 -14.82
C SER A 246 0.98 -10.31 -15.36
N TYR A 247 0.13 -10.87 -14.49
CA TYR A 247 -1.00 -11.71 -14.82
C TYR A 247 -2.28 -11.10 -14.25
#